data_AF-A0AAN9RPL2-F1
#
_entry.id   AF-A0AAN9RPL2-F1
#
_cell.length_a   1.000
_cell.length_b   1.000
_cell.length_c   1.000
_cell.angle_alpha   90.00
_cell.angle_beta   90.00
_cell.angle_gamma   90.00
#
_symmetry.space_group_name_H-M   'P 1'
#
loop_
_entity.id
_entity.type
_entity.pdbx_description
1 polymer ?
#
loop_
_entity_poly.entity_id
_entity_poly.type
_entity_poly.pdbx_seq_one_letter_code
_entity_poly.pdbx_strand_id
1 'polypeptide(L)'
;MDRLIRLDPSNTILIRVEAGQKCHGKITLHNVMYTMPVAFRLQPLIKARYSVKPQTGIISPLATLTIDITYHMHAPQQQGSSLSTNYLPHSFPHSNDSFLLHSVLVPGANIKEPSFMFDAVPSDWFKKKQVFIDSSIKVMFAGSHIVAQLVRVAEMDNVREVLEKSDPSWGLVNSRDPHGEPLLHIAISQKRPDMVQLLLEFDPDIEALNRFGWTPLEAAAARNEALIVELLLARGASTERPELIHHVAREGHVEVLRLLLAKGARVDLETKDGNTALHVAVEEGRKDCFKVLLANAARTDAKNAKEGDTPLHMASAMGDESMVKLILEKCEATKHVRNAEGKSPYDVAVENGHACLYDMLCLGDKLCMAARKGKMRTIQKVLEKGAAINGRDQYAWTPLHRAAFKGRIDAVKLLLERGAEVDAADGEGYTPLHCAVEAGHADVTEILVKKGADVGARTKRGVRALAMAEALSYVGIVRVLNGGEQNGVKLGFGGVVKKMGGGKIRVLNSVNVNRDRYMALSVI
;
A
#
# COMPACT_ATOMS: atom_id res chain seq x y z
N MET A 1 -44.80 -41.13 -26.11
CA MET A 1 -45.40 -39.91 -25.53
C MET A 1 -45.32 -40.12 -24.03
N ASP A 2 -44.18 -39.82 -23.43
CA ASP A 2 -43.83 -40.47 -22.15
C ASP A 2 -44.12 -39.58 -20.94
N ARG A 3 -44.56 -38.33 -21.18
CA ARG A 3 -44.93 -37.37 -20.14
C ARG A 3 -46.19 -36.61 -20.55
N LEU A 4 -47.25 -36.74 -19.73
CA LEU A 4 -48.48 -35.95 -19.88
C LEU A 4 -48.29 -34.50 -19.38
N ILE A 5 -47.35 -34.31 -18.46
CA ILE A 5 -47.03 -33.04 -17.83
C ILE A 5 -45.55 -32.77 -18.02
N ARG A 6 -45.21 -31.56 -18.49
CA ARG A 6 -43.85 -31.04 -18.53
C ARG A 6 -43.64 -30.10 -17.35
N LEU A 7 -42.46 -30.16 -16.74
CA LEU A 7 -42.05 -29.24 -15.66
C LEU A 7 -41.30 -28.07 -16.29
N ASP A 8 -41.65 -26.85 -15.88
CA ASP A 8 -41.05 -25.61 -16.36
C ASP A 8 -40.57 -24.79 -15.14
N PRO A 9 -39.31 -24.30 -15.10
CA PRO A 9 -38.25 -24.37 -16.12
C PRO A 9 -37.38 -25.64 -16.12
N SER A 10 -37.38 -26.43 -15.04
CA SER A 10 -36.58 -27.66 -14.94
C SER A 10 -37.20 -28.68 -14.00
N ASN A 11 -36.65 -29.90 -13.95
CA ASN A 11 -37.08 -30.93 -13.00
C ASN A 11 -36.55 -30.68 -11.57
N THR A 12 -35.98 -29.50 -11.28
CA THR A 12 -35.47 -29.13 -9.96
C THR A 12 -36.38 -28.09 -9.31
N ILE A 13 -36.89 -28.40 -8.12
CA ILE A 13 -37.60 -27.44 -7.27
C ILE A 13 -36.57 -26.62 -6.51
N LEU A 14 -36.56 -25.31 -6.74
CA LEU A 14 -35.77 -24.38 -5.95
C LEU A 14 -36.54 -23.97 -4.70
N ILE A 15 -35.98 -24.23 -3.52
CA ILE A 15 -36.56 -23.83 -2.25
C ILE A 15 -35.71 -22.73 -1.62
N ARG A 16 -36.33 -21.56 -1.43
CA ARG A 16 -35.70 -20.44 -0.72
C ARG A 16 -35.68 -20.74 0.78
N VAL A 17 -34.48 -20.76 1.37
CA VAL A 17 -34.26 -20.99 2.79
C VAL A 17 -33.73 -19.70 3.42
N GLU A 18 -34.52 -19.09 4.29
CA GLU A 18 -34.12 -17.91 5.06
C GLU A 18 -34.39 -18.11 6.55
N ALA A 19 -33.49 -17.57 7.37
CA ALA A 19 -33.59 -17.67 8.81
C ALA A 19 -34.89 -16.99 9.30
N GLY A 20 -35.73 -17.75 10.02
CA GLY A 20 -36.96 -17.25 10.63
C GLY A 20 -38.15 -17.08 9.69
N GLN A 21 -38.01 -17.36 8.38
CA GLN A 21 -39.12 -17.33 7.42
C GLN A 21 -39.54 -18.73 6.98
N LYS A 22 -40.78 -18.84 6.48
CA LYS A 22 -41.27 -20.09 5.89
C LYS A 22 -40.51 -20.36 4.60
N CYS A 23 -39.74 -21.44 4.57
CA CYS A 23 -39.01 -21.86 3.38
C CYS A 23 -40.01 -22.26 2.29
N HIS A 24 -39.97 -21.59 1.14
CA HIS A 24 -40.93 -21.82 0.07
C HIS A 24 -40.23 -22.01 -1.27
N GLY A 25 -40.81 -22.85 -2.11
CA GLY A 25 -40.41 -23.08 -3.49
C GLY A 25 -41.64 -23.14 -4.38
N LYS A 26 -41.45 -22.90 -5.68
CA LYS A 26 -42.51 -22.95 -6.68
C LYS A 26 -42.10 -23.87 -7.82
N ILE A 27 -43.07 -24.60 -8.36
CA ILE A 27 -42.87 -25.39 -9.57
C ILE A 27 -44.10 -25.24 -10.48
N THR A 28 -43.87 -25.06 -11.78
CA THR A 28 -44.95 -24.92 -12.76
C THR A 28 -45.11 -26.22 -13.53
N LEU A 29 -46.33 -26.77 -13.49
CA LEU A 29 -46.75 -27.92 -14.27
C LEU A 29 -47.41 -27.44 -15.56
N HIS A 30 -46.94 -27.92 -16.71
CA HIS A 30 -47.52 -27.62 -18.02
C HIS A 30 -48.17 -28.86 -18.63
N ASN A 31 -49.44 -28.76 -19.04
CA ASN A 31 -50.11 -29.84 -19.74
C ASN A 31 -49.70 -29.86 -21.22
N VAL A 32 -49.04 -30.96 -21.64
CA VAL A 32 -48.54 -31.14 -23.01
C VAL A 32 -49.65 -31.56 -23.98
N MET A 33 -50.82 -31.96 -23.48
CA MET A 33 -51.94 -32.43 -24.30
C MET A 33 -52.72 -31.27 -24.90
N TYR A 34 -52.90 -31.30 -26.23
CA TYR A 34 -53.63 -30.29 -26.99
C TYR A 34 -55.15 -30.33 -26.80
N THR A 35 -55.71 -31.51 -26.54
CA THR A 35 -57.15 -31.74 -26.61
C THR A 35 -57.77 -32.28 -25.32
N MET A 36 -56.95 -32.68 -24.34
CA MET A 36 -57.41 -33.37 -23.14
C MET A 36 -56.86 -32.75 -21.84
N PRO A 37 -57.71 -32.54 -20.82
CA PRO A 37 -57.23 -32.13 -19.51
C PRO A 37 -56.56 -33.31 -18.77
N VAL A 38 -55.54 -32.97 -17.98
CA VAL A 38 -54.74 -33.93 -17.21
C VAL A 38 -54.95 -33.69 -15.72
N ALA A 39 -55.34 -34.73 -14.99
CA ALA A 39 -55.32 -34.71 -13.53
C ALA A 39 -53.93 -35.07 -13.02
N PHE A 40 -53.47 -34.35 -11.99
CA PHE A 40 -52.18 -34.62 -11.36
C PHE A 40 -52.32 -34.81 -9.85
N ARG A 41 -51.35 -35.53 -9.28
CA ARG A 41 -51.13 -35.65 -7.85
C ARG A 41 -49.64 -35.61 -7.57
N LEU A 42 -49.19 -34.58 -6.86
CA LEU A 42 -47.81 -34.42 -6.44
C LEU A 42 -47.67 -34.88 -4.98
N GLN A 43 -46.82 -35.87 -4.73
CA GLN A 43 -46.61 -36.39 -3.38
C GLN A 43 -45.12 -36.40 -3.01
N PRO A 44 -44.71 -35.72 -1.93
CA PRO A 44 -43.36 -35.88 -1.39
C PRO A 44 -43.19 -37.28 -0.80
N LEU A 45 -42.02 -37.89 -1.00
CA LEU A 45 -41.71 -39.19 -0.38
C LEU A 45 -41.70 -39.10 1.15
N ILE A 46 -41.21 -37.98 1.69
CA ILE A 46 -41.19 -37.68 3.14
C ILE A 46 -42.20 -36.56 3.44
N LYS A 47 -43.43 -36.97 3.78
CA LYS A 47 -44.56 -36.07 4.06
C LYS A 47 -44.35 -35.14 5.25
N ALA A 48 -43.49 -35.51 6.20
CA ALA A 48 -43.23 -34.70 7.39
C ALA A 48 -42.43 -33.42 7.08
N ARG A 49 -41.64 -33.40 5.99
CA ARG A 49 -40.72 -32.30 5.66
C ARG A 49 -41.30 -31.29 4.67
N TYR A 50 -42.33 -31.64 3.92
CA TYR A 50 -42.87 -30.81 2.83
C TYR A 50 -44.39 -30.74 2.88
N SER A 51 -44.91 -29.52 2.74
CA SER A 51 -46.32 -29.26 2.43
C SER A 51 -46.45 -28.78 1.00
N VAL A 52 -47.40 -29.34 0.24
CA VAL A 52 -47.61 -29.04 -1.18
C VAL A 52 -49.01 -28.49 -1.37
N LYS A 53 -49.14 -27.32 -1.99
CA LYS A 53 -50.41 -26.66 -2.28
C LYS A 53 -50.44 -26.10 -3.71
N PRO A 54 -51.36 -26.54 -4.58
CA PRO A 54 -52.28 -27.66 -4.42
C PRO A 54 -51.59 -29.03 -4.55
N GLN A 55 -52.02 -30.02 -3.75
CA GLN A 55 -51.49 -31.39 -3.82
C GLN A 55 -52.03 -32.18 -5.02
N THR A 56 -53.28 -31.91 -5.40
CA THR A 56 -53.97 -32.51 -6.55
C THR A 56 -54.72 -31.42 -7.32
N GLY A 57 -54.97 -31.66 -8.60
CA GLY A 57 -55.74 -30.75 -9.43
C GLY A 57 -55.88 -31.25 -10.86
N ILE A 58 -56.63 -30.49 -11.66
CA ILE A 58 -56.84 -30.75 -13.09
C ILE A 58 -56.28 -29.57 -13.88
N ILE A 59 -55.45 -29.84 -14.88
CA ILE A 59 -54.86 -28.83 -15.74
C ILE A 59 -55.56 -28.92 -17.11
N SER A 60 -56.13 -27.80 -17.56
CA SER A 60 -56.74 -27.67 -18.90
C SER A 60 -55.72 -27.98 -20.01
N PRO A 61 -56.17 -28.35 -21.23
CA PRO A 61 -55.27 -28.50 -22.37
C PRO A 61 -54.38 -27.27 -22.58
N LEU A 62 -53.08 -27.46 -22.77
CA LEU A 62 -52.07 -26.40 -22.94
C LEU A 62 -51.94 -25.37 -21.80
N ALA A 63 -52.64 -25.55 -20.67
CA ALA A 63 -52.56 -24.65 -19.53
C ALA A 63 -51.38 -24.99 -18.61
N THR A 64 -51.00 -24.00 -17.82
CA THR A 64 -49.97 -24.11 -16.77
C THR A 64 -50.58 -23.94 -15.39
N LEU A 65 -50.08 -24.68 -14.41
CA LEU A 65 -50.46 -24.53 -13.01
C LEU A 65 -49.20 -24.45 -12.15
N THR A 66 -49.11 -23.42 -11.31
CA THR A 66 -48.03 -23.27 -10.34
C THR A 66 -48.42 -23.92 -9.01
N ILE A 67 -47.50 -24.70 -8.45
CA ILE A 67 -47.63 -25.36 -7.16
C ILE A 67 -46.64 -24.73 -6.18
N ASP A 68 -47.15 -24.33 -5.02
CA ASP A 68 -46.36 -23.86 -3.90
C ASP A 68 -45.94 -25.03 -3.01
N ILE A 69 -44.64 -25.12 -2.74
CA ILE A 69 -44.04 -26.15 -1.88
C ILE A 69 -43.43 -25.45 -0.68
N THR A 70 -43.91 -25.75 0.51
CA THR A 70 -43.36 -25.26 1.78
C THR A 70 -42.48 -26.33 2.40
N TYR A 71 -41.24 -25.99 2.73
CA TYR A 71 -40.33 -26.86 3.47
C TYR A 71 -40.40 -26.53 4.96
N HIS A 72 -40.61 -27.56 5.78
CA HIS A 72 -40.65 -27.44 7.24
C HIS A 72 -39.29 -27.84 7.83
N MET A 73 -38.55 -26.86 8.36
CA MET A 73 -37.33 -27.15 9.11
C MET A 73 -37.68 -27.72 10.49
N HIS A 74 -37.03 -28.81 10.89
CA HIS A 74 -37.12 -29.30 12.27
C HIS A 74 -36.37 -28.35 13.21
N ALA A 75 -37.03 -27.89 14.28
CA ALA A 75 -36.42 -27.08 15.31
C ALA A 75 -35.31 -27.85 16.06
N PRO A 76 -34.20 -27.20 16.47
CA PRO A 76 -33.15 -27.87 17.23
C PRO A 76 -33.67 -28.30 18.60
N GLN A 77 -33.51 -29.58 18.93
CA GLN A 77 -33.65 -30.06 20.30
C GLN A 77 -32.46 -29.52 21.12
N GLN A 78 -32.76 -28.86 22.24
CA GLN A 78 -31.79 -28.27 23.14
C GLN A 78 -30.87 -29.36 23.75
N GLN A 79 -29.60 -29.40 23.35
CA GLN A 79 -28.52 -29.92 24.20
C GLN A 79 -27.26 -29.04 24.05
N GLY A 80 -26.87 -28.44 25.18
CA GLY A 80 -25.47 -28.20 25.56
C GLY A 80 -24.57 -27.35 24.66
N SER A 81 -24.37 -26.09 25.07
CA SER A 81 -23.12 -25.33 24.93
C SER A 81 -22.45 -25.26 23.55
N SER A 82 -23.14 -24.67 22.59
CA SER A 82 -22.63 -23.63 21.68
C SER A 82 -23.80 -23.25 20.78
N LEU A 83 -24.11 -21.96 20.65
CA LEU A 83 -25.11 -21.52 19.67
C LEU A 83 -24.55 -21.71 18.25
N SER A 84 -24.45 -22.97 17.80
CA SER A 84 -24.31 -23.31 16.40
C SER A 84 -25.70 -23.40 15.81
N THR A 85 -26.01 -22.40 15.01
CA THR A 85 -27.21 -22.19 14.24
C THR A 85 -27.36 -23.29 13.17
N ASN A 86 -27.80 -24.49 13.56
CA ASN A 86 -28.17 -25.55 12.62
C ASN A 86 -29.50 -25.20 11.92
N TYR A 87 -29.47 -24.21 11.04
CA TYR A 87 -30.52 -23.84 10.09
C TYR A 87 -30.25 -24.37 8.67
N LEU A 88 -29.39 -25.39 8.54
CA LEU A 88 -29.07 -25.98 7.25
C LEU A 88 -29.75 -27.35 7.12
N PRO A 89 -30.34 -27.68 5.95
CA PRO A 89 -30.78 -29.04 5.66
C PRO A 89 -29.61 -30.03 5.79
N HIS A 90 -29.89 -31.26 6.22
CA HIS A 90 -28.85 -32.30 6.43
C HIS A 90 -28.05 -32.65 5.15
N SER A 91 -28.61 -32.38 3.97
CA SER A 91 -27.95 -32.47 2.67
C SER A 91 -28.22 -31.18 1.90
N PHE A 92 -27.18 -30.39 1.62
CA PHE A 92 -27.23 -29.16 0.82
C PHE A 92 -26.06 -29.15 -0.17
N PRO A 93 -26.19 -28.55 -1.36
CA PRO A 93 -27.37 -27.82 -1.87
C PRO A 93 -28.47 -28.74 -2.42
N HIS A 94 -28.12 -29.96 -2.83
CA HIS A 94 -29.05 -30.96 -3.34
C HIS A 94 -29.65 -31.79 -2.20
N SER A 95 -30.98 -31.94 -2.19
CA SER A 95 -31.64 -32.88 -1.30
C SER A 95 -31.68 -34.27 -1.91
N ASN A 96 -31.56 -35.30 -1.07
CA ASN A 96 -31.90 -36.68 -1.45
C ASN A 96 -33.42 -36.90 -1.54
N ASP A 97 -34.22 -35.88 -1.25
CA ASP A 97 -35.68 -35.94 -1.33
C ASP A 97 -36.18 -35.93 -2.77
N SER A 98 -37.06 -36.87 -3.09
CA SER A 98 -37.74 -36.98 -4.37
C SER A 98 -39.24 -36.77 -4.22
N PHE A 99 -39.85 -36.25 -5.29
CA PHE A 99 -41.30 -36.11 -5.41
C PHE A 99 -41.81 -37.07 -6.48
N LEU A 100 -42.97 -37.67 -6.21
CA LEU A 100 -43.68 -38.50 -7.18
C LEU A 100 -44.84 -37.71 -7.76
N LEU A 101 -44.76 -37.40 -9.05
CA LEU A 101 -45.84 -36.79 -9.81
C LEU A 101 -46.62 -37.89 -10.53
N HIS A 102 -47.85 -38.12 -10.09
CA HIS A 102 -48.77 -39.02 -10.77
C HIS A 102 -49.66 -38.21 -11.71
N SER A 103 -49.80 -38.62 -12.96
CA SER A 103 -50.63 -37.95 -13.96
C SER A 103 -51.54 -38.93 -14.70
N VAL A 104 -52.78 -38.51 -14.95
CA VAL A 104 -53.83 -39.33 -15.57
C VAL A 104 -54.66 -38.48 -16.53
N LEU A 105 -55.00 -39.03 -17.69
CA LEU A 105 -55.92 -38.41 -18.65
C LEU A 105 -57.37 -38.44 -18.14
N VAL A 106 -58.05 -37.30 -18.19
CA VAL A 106 -59.45 -37.18 -17.75
C VAL A 106 -60.34 -36.67 -18.89
N PRO A 107 -60.73 -37.54 -19.84
CA PRO A 107 -61.72 -37.18 -20.86
C PRO A 107 -63.05 -36.80 -20.19
N GLY A 108 -63.52 -35.56 -20.40
CA GLY A 108 -64.86 -35.11 -19.98
C GLY A 108 -64.93 -34.19 -18.74
N ALA A 109 -63.81 -33.80 -18.14
CA ALA A 109 -63.82 -32.77 -17.08
C ALA A 109 -64.10 -31.38 -17.69
N ASN A 110 -65.28 -30.82 -17.42
CA ASN A 110 -65.71 -29.52 -17.97
C ASN A 110 -65.23 -28.39 -17.06
N ILE A 111 -64.13 -27.72 -17.43
CA ILE A 111 -63.52 -26.65 -16.62
C ILE A 111 -64.22 -25.34 -17.01
N LYS A 112 -65.35 -25.05 -16.35
CA LYS A 112 -66.00 -23.73 -16.45
C LYS A 112 -65.25 -22.78 -15.50
N GLU A 113 -64.43 -21.92 -16.11
CA GLU A 113 -63.63 -20.86 -15.49
C GLU A 113 -62.38 -21.31 -14.68
N PRO A 114 -61.26 -20.54 -14.77
CA PRO A 114 -60.00 -20.82 -14.07
C PRO A 114 -60.06 -20.39 -12.59
N SER A 115 -61.20 -20.53 -11.94
CA SER A 115 -61.43 -20.18 -10.54
C SER A 115 -61.32 -21.43 -9.66
N PHE A 116 -60.11 -21.72 -9.20
CA PHE A 116 -59.77 -22.32 -7.89
C PHE A 116 -60.77 -23.32 -7.25
N MET A 117 -61.27 -24.31 -7.99
CA MET A 117 -61.97 -25.46 -7.39
C MET A 117 -60.90 -26.43 -6.86
N PHE A 118 -60.42 -26.14 -5.65
CA PHE A 118 -59.48 -26.95 -4.85
C PHE A 118 -60.07 -28.29 -4.38
N ASP A 119 -60.97 -28.88 -5.15
CA ASP A 119 -61.71 -30.07 -4.73
C ASP A 119 -60.91 -31.32 -5.07
N ALA A 120 -60.67 -32.12 -4.03
CA ALA A 120 -59.74 -33.24 -4.05
C ALA A 120 -60.08 -34.23 -5.17
N VAL A 121 -59.24 -34.28 -6.21
CA VAL A 121 -59.32 -35.31 -7.26
C VAL A 121 -59.46 -36.69 -6.59
N PRO A 122 -60.53 -37.47 -6.85
CA PRO A 122 -60.77 -38.73 -6.16
C PRO A 122 -59.58 -39.68 -6.27
N SER A 123 -59.14 -40.21 -5.13
CA SER A 123 -57.94 -41.07 -5.09
C SER A 123 -58.03 -42.32 -5.98
N ASP A 124 -59.25 -42.74 -6.32
CA ASP A 124 -59.53 -43.89 -7.18
C ASP A 124 -59.14 -43.69 -8.64
N TRP A 125 -59.05 -42.43 -9.11
CA TRP A 125 -58.59 -42.12 -10.48
C TRP A 125 -57.14 -42.52 -10.70
N PHE A 126 -56.34 -42.55 -9.63
CA PHE A 126 -54.93 -42.95 -9.65
C PHE A 126 -54.73 -44.46 -9.41
N LYS A 127 -55.80 -45.25 -9.25
CA LYS A 127 -55.70 -46.72 -9.03
C LYS A 127 -56.17 -47.57 -10.21
N LYS A 128 -57.00 -47.02 -11.11
CA LYS A 128 -57.73 -47.81 -12.13
C LYS A 128 -57.37 -47.47 -13.59
N LYS A 129 -56.59 -46.41 -13.86
CA LYS A 129 -56.23 -45.94 -15.22
C LYS A 129 -54.72 -46.01 -15.45
N GLN A 130 -54.26 -45.91 -16.71
CA GLN A 130 -52.82 -45.78 -17.05
C GLN A 130 -52.26 -44.51 -16.40
N VAL A 131 -51.58 -44.67 -15.27
CA VAL A 131 -50.96 -43.58 -14.51
C VAL A 131 -49.51 -43.42 -14.95
N PHE A 132 -49.15 -42.22 -15.35
CA PHE A 132 -47.75 -41.87 -15.63
C PHE A 132 -47.14 -41.32 -14.35
N ILE A 133 -46.05 -41.93 -13.89
CA ILE A 133 -45.33 -41.55 -12.67
C ILE A 133 -43.99 -40.95 -13.07
N ASP A 134 -43.76 -39.69 -12.70
CA ASP A 134 -42.45 -39.05 -12.82
C ASP A 134 -41.81 -38.94 -11.44
N SER A 135 -40.61 -39.52 -11.29
CA SER A 135 -39.77 -39.47 -10.09
C SER A 135 -38.51 -38.61 -10.27
N SER A 136 -38.37 -37.95 -11.43
CA SER A 136 -37.18 -37.15 -11.75
C SER A 136 -37.12 -35.79 -11.05
N ILE A 137 -38.12 -35.48 -10.22
CA ILE A 137 -38.22 -34.21 -9.49
C ILE A 137 -37.24 -34.22 -8.31
N LYS A 138 -36.22 -33.37 -8.38
CA LYS A 138 -35.23 -33.14 -7.32
C LYS A 138 -35.47 -31.81 -6.62
N VAL A 139 -34.97 -31.68 -5.39
CA VAL A 139 -34.99 -30.41 -4.65
C VAL A 139 -33.58 -29.84 -4.54
N MET A 140 -33.46 -28.55 -4.81
CA MET A 140 -32.26 -27.77 -4.52
C MET A 140 -32.63 -26.64 -3.55
N PHE A 141 -31.81 -26.48 -2.51
CA PHE A 141 -31.99 -25.41 -1.55
C PHE A 141 -31.12 -24.22 -1.92
N ALA A 142 -31.72 -23.02 -1.96
CA ALA A 142 -31.03 -21.77 -2.18
C ALA A 142 -31.35 -20.81 -1.03
N GLY A 143 -30.34 -20.13 -0.52
CA GLY A 143 -30.53 -19.20 0.59
C GLY A 143 -29.22 -18.56 1.00
N SER A 144 -29.29 -17.44 1.70
CA SER A 144 -28.12 -16.68 2.16
C SER A 144 -27.12 -17.55 2.92
N HIS A 145 -27.63 -18.34 3.87
CA HIS A 145 -26.83 -19.21 4.72
C HIS A 145 -26.21 -20.38 3.95
N ILE A 146 -26.93 -20.91 2.96
CA ILE A 146 -26.48 -22.04 2.14
C ILE A 146 -25.36 -21.59 1.22
N VAL A 147 -25.58 -20.49 0.48
CA VAL A 147 -24.55 -19.96 -0.43
C VAL A 147 -23.32 -19.53 0.35
N ALA A 148 -23.48 -18.86 1.51
CA ALA A 148 -22.36 -18.53 2.39
C ALA A 148 -21.57 -19.78 2.80
N GLN A 149 -22.25 -20.86 3.18
CA GLN A 149 -21.58 -22.10 3.55
C GLN A 149 -20.89 -22.78 2.36
N LEU A 150 -21.49 -22.76 1.17
CA LEU A 150 -20.87 -23.30 -0.05
C LEU A 150 -19.60 -22.52 -0.43
N VAL A 151 -19.63 -21.19 -0.31
CA VAL A 151 -18.44 -20.36 -0.48
C VAL A 151 -17.39 -20.73 0.57
N ARG A 152 -17.78 -20.95 1.83
CA ARG A 152 -16.89 -21.39 2.93
C ARG A 152 -16.23 -22.75 2.66
N VAL A 153 -16.99 -23.71 2.13
CA VAL A 153 -16.53 -25.07 1.83
C VAL A 153 -15.78 -25.14 0.49
N ALA A 154 -15.75 -24.04 -0.26
CA ALA A 154 -14.98 -23.90 -1.49
C ALA A 154 -15.56 -24.57 -2.75
N GLU A 155 -16.84 -24.91 -2.73
CA GLU A 155 -17.55 -25.62 -3.81
C GLU A 155 -18.02 -24.70 -4.94
N MET A 156 -17.17 -24.43 -5.94
CA MET A 156 -17.48 -23.47 -7.02
C MET A 156 -18.67 -23.88 -7.88
N ASP A 157 -18.74 -25.13 -8.32
CA ASP A 157 -19.80 -25.61 -9.23
C ASP A 157 -21.17 -25.50 -8.58
N ASN A 158 -21.25 -25.87 -7.29
CA ASN A 158 -22.46 -25.76 -6.49
C ASN A 158 -22.88 -24.29 -6.26
N VAL A 159 -21.92 -23.39 -6.05
CA VAL A 159 -22.23 -21.94 -5.93
C VAL A 159 -22.76 -21.41 -7.26
N ARG A 160 -22.11 -21.74 -8.39
CA ARG A 160 -22.57 -21.34 -9.73
C ARG A 160 -23.98 -21.84 -10.01
N GLU A 161 -24.22 -23.13 -9.78
CA GLU A 161 -25.53 -23.75 -10.03
C GLU A 161 -26.65 -23.08 -9.20
N VAL A 162 -26.39 -22.81 -7.92
CA VAL A 162 -27.36 -22.16 -7.04
C VAL A 162 -27.64 -20.73 -7.48
N LEU A 163 -26.61 -19.97 -7.90
CA LEU A 163 -26.78 -18.59 -8.37
C LEU A 163 -27.50 -18.51 -9.73
N GLU A 164 -27.13 -19.35 -10.70
CA GLU A 164 -27.75 -19.39 -12.04
C GLU A 164 -29.23 -19.77 -12.01
N LYS A 165 -29.58 -20.74 -11.17
CA LYS A 165 -30.98 -21.20 -11.05
C LYS A 165 -31.82 -20.31 -10.16
N SER A 166 -31.22 -19.43 -9.36
CA SER A 166 -31.93 -18.55 -8.45
C SER A 166 -32.54 -17.34 -9.14
N ASP A 167 -33.69 -16.90 -8.63
CA ASP A 167 -34.33 -15.68 -9.13
C ASP A 167 -33.46 -14.45 -8.81
N PRO A 168 -33.14 -13.58 -9.79
CA PRO A 168 -32.35 -12.37 -9.55
C PRO A 168 -32.94 -11.45 -8.47
N SER A 169 -34.26 -11.46 -8.31
CA SER A 169 -34.98 -10.69 -7.29
C SER A 169 -34.60 -11.03 -5.84
N TRP A 170 -34.00 -12.20 -5.60
CA TRP A 170 -33.61 -12.62 -4.27
C TRP A 170 -32.26 -12.04 -3.84
N GLY A 171 -31.45 -11.54 -4.78
CA GLY A 171 -30.18 -10.87 -4.46
C GLY A 171 -29.20 -11.73 -3.67
N LEU A 172 -29.14 -13.05 -3.91
CA LEU A 172 -28.33 -13.97 -3.10
C LEU A 172 -26.84 -13.62 -3.11
N VAL A 173 -26.35 -13.04 -4.21
CA VAL A 173 -24.95 -12.63 -4.35
C VAL A 173 -24.53 -11.60 -3.27
N ASN A 174 -25.48 -10.76 -2.83
CA ASN A 174 -25.26 -9.73 -1.79
C ASN A 174 -25.68 -10.21 -0.40
N SER A 175 -25.93 -11.50 -0.25
CA SER A 175 -26.31 -12.06 1.03
C SER A 175 -25.15 -12.03 2.04
N ARG A 176 -25.53 -12.06 3.31
CA ARG A 176 -24.61 -12.04 4.44
C ARG A 176 -24.69 -13.37 5.16
N ASP A 177 -23.57 -13.81 5.70
CA ASP A 177 -23.52 -14.99 6.55
C ASP A 177 -24.19 -14.74 7.93
N PRO A 178 -24.31 -15.78 8.78
CA PRO A 178 -24.84 -15.62 10.14
C PRO A 178 -24.06 -14.64 11.02
N HIS A 179 -22.80 -14.36 10.71
CA HIS A 179 -21.93 -13.42 11.39
C HIS A 179 -22.00 -11.99 10.80
N GLY A 180 -22.78 -11.79 9.73
CA GLY A 180 -22.96 -10.49 9.07
C GLY A 180 -21.92 -10.17 7.98
N GLU A 181 -21.09 -11.14 7.58
CA GLU A 181 -20.08 -10.96 6.52
C GLU A 181 -20.69 -11.16 5.12
N PRO A 182 -20.46 -10.23 4.17
CA PRO A 182 -20.86 -10.42 2.77
C PRO A 182 -20.14 -11.61 2.10
N LEU A 183 -20.80 -12.27 1.13
CA LEU A 183 -20.21 -13.40 0.39
C LEU A 183 -18.86 -13.07 -0.25
N LEU A 184 -18.74 -11.87 -0.83
CA LEU A 184 -17.52 -11.42 -1.49
C LEU A 184 -16.35 -11.34 -0.49
N HIS A 185 -16.58 -10.83 0.73
CA HIS A 185 -15.56 -10.81 1.79
C HIS A 185 -15.13 -12.20 2.23
N ILE A 186 -16.05 -13.17 2.27
CA ILE A 186 -15.72 -14.55 2.63
C ILE A 186 -14.80 -15.16 1.56
N ALA A 187 -15.10 -14.96 0.27
CA ALA A 187 -14.25 -15.43 -0.82
C ALA A 187 -12.85 -14.80 -0.76
N ILE A 188 -12.75 -13.50 -0.51
CA ILE A 188 -11.48 -12.78 -0.32
C ILE A 188 -10.72 -13.31 0.91
N SER A 189 -11.44 -13.64 1.99
CA SER A 189 -10.83 -14.17 3.21
C SER A 189 -10.13 -15.51 3.00
N GLN A 190 -10.56 -16.28 2.00
CA GLN A 190 -10.00 -17.56 1.63
C GLN A 190 -8.85 -17.44 0.61
N LYS A 191 -8.53 -16.24 0.11
CA LYS A 191 -7.46 -16.01 -0.88
C LYS A 191 -7.67 -16.78 -2.20
N ARG A 192 -8.93 -16.91 -2.65
CA ARG A 192 -9.26 -17.64 -3.88
C ARG A 192 -9.78 -16.68 -4.96
N PRO A 193 -8.95 -16.30 -5.95
CA PRO A 193 -9.37 -15.38 -7.01
C PRO A 193 -10.47 -15.98 -7.88
N ASP A 194 -10.47 -17.30 -8.12
CA ASP A 194 -11.47 -17.98 -8.94
C ASP A 194 -12.90 -17.83 -8.36
N MET A 195 -13.03 -17.96 -7.04
CA MET A 195 -14.32 -17.78 -6.35
C MET A 195 -14.75 -16.31 -6.38
N VAL A 196 -13.80 -15.37 -6.24
CA VAL A 196 -14.09 -13.94 -6.37
C VAL A 196 -14.55 -13.63 -7.79
N GLN A 197 -13.89 -14.16 -8.81
CA GLN A 197 -14.25 -13.99 -10.21
C GLN A 197 -15.65 -14.55 -10.49
N LEU A 198 -15.96 -15.76 -10.01
CA LEU A 198 -17.30 -16.35 -10.09
C LEU A 198 -18.35 -15.40 -9.49
N LEU A 199 -18.13 -14.90 -8.28
CA LEU A 199 -19.08 -14.00 -7.63
C LEU A 199 -19.22 -12.70 -8.40
N LEU A 200 -18.13 -12.15 -8.96
CA LEU A 200 -18.14 -10.95 -9.80
C LEU A 200 -18.90 -11.16 -11.12
N GLU A 201 -19.03 -12.38 -11.66
CA GLU A 201 -19.88 -12.65 -12.85
C GLU A 201 -21.36 -12.31 -12.59
N PHE A 202 -21.82 -12.33 -11.34
CA PHE A 202 -23.21 -12.07 -10.95
C PHE A 202 -23.45 -10.66 -10.39
N ASP A 203 -22.57 -9.70 -10.71
CA ASP A 203 -22.66 -8.28 -10.34
C ASP A 203 -22.98 -8.03 -8.83
N PRO A 204 -22.09 -8.45 -7.92
CA PRO A 204 -22.23 -8.19 -6.50
C PRO A 204 -22.04 -6.71 -6.20
N ASP A 205 -22.49 -6.29 -5.01
CA ASP A 205 -22.15 -4.99 -4.44
C ASP A 205 -20.64 -4.95 -4.10
N ILE A 206 -19.87 -4.31 -4.97
CA ILE A 206 -18.41 -4.19 -4.89
C ILE A 206 -17.99 -3.27 -3.72
N GLU A 207 -18.90 -2.47 -3.17
CA GLU A 207 -18.64 -1.56 -2.05
C GLU A 207 -19.28 -2.04 -0.73
N ALA A 208 -19.78 -3.27 -0.71
CA ALA A 208 -20.40 -3.85 0.48
C ALA A 208 -19.43 -3.82 1.68
N LEU A 209 -19.86 -3.27 2.81
CA LEU A 209 -19.00 -3.18 3.99
C LEU A 209 -19.09 -4.43 4.85
N ASN A 210 -17.93 -4.92 5.32
CA ASN A 210 -17.88 -5.98 6.33
C ASN A 210 -18.14 -5.45 7.75
N ARG A 211 -18.05 -6.33 8.76
CA ARG A 211 -18.23 -5.96 10.17
C ARG A 211 -17.20 -4.96 10.70
N PHE A 212 -16.04 -4.86 10.05
CA PHE A 212 -14.95 -3.94 10.39
C PHE A 212 -15.08 -2.59 9.66
N GLY A 213 -16.11 -2.43 8.82
CA GLY A 213 -16.31 -1.24 8.00
C GLY A 213 -15.39 -1.17 6.78
N TRP A 214 -14.75 -2.28 6.39
CA TRP A 214 -13.88 -2.34 5.22
C TRP A 214 -14.65 -2.75 3.97
N THR A 215 -14.27 -2.12 2.87
CA THR A 215 -14.65 -2.52 1.52
C THR A 215 -13.98 -3.84 1.12
N PRO A 216 -14.49 -4.54 0.10
CA PRO A 216 -13.82 -5.73 -0.46
C PRO A 216 -12.40 -5.42 -0.93
N LEU A 217 -12.18 -4.25 -1.53
CA LEU A 217 -10.88 -3.80 -2.01
C LEU A 217 -9.87 -3.66 -0.86
N GLU A 218 -10.26 -3.01 0.25
CA GLU A 218 -9.43 -2.90 1.45
C GLU A 218 -9.15 -4.27 2.08
N ALA A 219 -10.15 -5.15 2.14
CA ALA A 219 -9.98 -6.49 2.68
C ALA A 219 -9.01 -7.35 1.85
N ALA A 220 -9.00 -7.18 0.52
CA ALA A 220 -8.07 -7.85 -0.38
C ALA A 220 -6.66 -7.25 -0.25
N ALA A 221 -6.56 -5.91 -0.20
CA ALA A 221 -5.33 -5.19 -0.02
C ALA A 221 -4.63 -5.56 1.30
N ALA A 222 -5.37 -5.65 2.41
CA ALA A 222 -4.85 -6.08 3.71
C ALA A 222 -4.22 -7.48 3.68
N ARG A 223 -4.69 -8.37 2.79
CA ARG A 223 -4.25 -9.76 2.66
C ARG A 223 -3.11 -9.96 1.65
N ASN A 224 -2.67 -8.89 1.00
CA ASN A 224 -1.66 -8.87 -0.07
C ASN A 224 -2.05 -9.69 -1.31
N GLU A 225 -3.34 -9.74 -1.67
CA GLU A 225 -3.82 -10.51 -2.82
C GLU A 225 -3.93 -9.63 -4.07
N ALA A 226 -2.82 -9.45 -4.79
CA ALA A 226 -2.71 -8.57 -5.95
C ALA A 226 -3.71 -8.90 -7.08
N LEU A 227 -3.93 -10.19 -7.38
CA LEU A 227 -4.88 -10.62 -8.42
C LEU A 227 -6.32 -10.25 -8.06
N ILE A 228 -6.71 -10.43 -6.80
CA ILE A 228 -8.05 -10.08 -6.32
C ILE A 228 -8.25 -8.56 -6.37
N VAL A 229 -7.23 -7.78 -5.99
CA VAL A 229 -7.24 -6.32 -6.11
C VAL A 229 -7.40 -5.90 -7.58
N GLU A 230 -6.67 -6.52 -8.50
CA GLU A 230 -6.79 -6.23 -9.93
C GLU A 230 -8.20 -6.51 -10.48
N LEU A 231 -8.78 -7.66 -10.11
CA LEU A 231 -10.15 -8.02 -10.49
C LEU A 231 -11.18 -7.02 -9.98
N LEU A 232 -11.05 -6.58 -8.72
CA LEU A 232 -11.96 -5.60 -8.12
C LEU A 232 -11.82 -4.21 -8.77
N LEU A 233 -10.58 -3.76 -9.04
CA LEU A 233 -10.33 -2.50 -9.74
C LEU A 233 -10.82 -2.53 -11.19
N ALA A 234 -10.72 -3.68 -11.87
CA ALA A 234 -11.26 -3.85 -13.23
C ALA A 234 -12.79 -3.69 -13.29
N ARG A 235 -13.49 -3.96 -12.19
CA ARG A 235 -14.95 -3.76 -12.05
C ARG A 235 -15.34 -2.39 -11.49
N GLY A 236 -14.39 -1.49 -11.29
CA GLY A 236 -14.65 -0.11 -10.88
C GLY A 236 -14.76 0.11 -9.37
N ALA A 237 -14.14 -0.75 -8.54
CA ALA A 237 -14.02 -0.51 -7.11
C ALA A 237 -13.38 0.86 -6.81
N SER A 238 -13.91 1.58 -5.83
CA SER A 238 -13.44 2.92 -5.49
C SER A 238 -12.07 2.90 -4.79
N THR A 239 -11.15 3.72 -5.29
CA THR A 239 -9.82 3.94 -4.68
C THR A 239 -9.75 5.22 -3.85
N GLU A 240 -10.87 5.90 -3.62
CA GLU A 240 -10.88 7.23 -3.00
C GLU A 240 -10.72 7.21 -1.47
N ARG A 241 -10.88 6.04 -0.84
CA ARG A 241 -10.79 5.94 0.61
C ARG A 241 -9.34 6.15 1.05
N PRO A 242 -9.05 7.12 1.93
CA PRO A 242 -7.70 7.38 2.40
C PRO A 242 -7.13 6.14 3.06
N GLU A 243 -7.92 5.43 3.88
CA GLU A 243 -7.45 4.28 4.65
C GLU A 243 -6.78 3.19 3.79
N LEU A 244 -7.19 3.02 2.53
CA LEU A 244 -6.67 1.99 1.63
C LEU A 244 -5.16 2.16 1.37
N ILE A 245 -4.73 3.33 0.87
CA ILE A 245 -3.33 3.54 0.50
C ILE A 245 -2.41 3.58 1.74
N HIS A 246 -2.92 4.14 2.84
CA HIS A 246 -2.20 4.17 4.12
C HIS A 246 -2.01 2.77 4.70
N HIS A 247 -3.05 1.93 4.69
CA HIS A 247 -2.96 0.56 5.16
C HIS A 247 -1.97 -0.27 4.33
N VAL A 248 -2.04 -0.14 3.00
CA VAL A 248 -1.09 -0.81 2.08
C VAL A 248 0.35 -0.36 2.33
N ALA A 249 0.56 0.94 2.55
CA ALA A 249 1.87 1.48 2.90
C ALA A 249 2.36 1.00 4.28
N ARG A 250 1.47 0.83 5.26
CA ARG A 250 1.78 0.34 6.61
C ARG A 250 2.29 -1.10 6.59
N GLU A 251 1.52 -1.98 5.95
CA GLU A 251 1.84 -3.40 5.84
C GLU A 251 3.02 -3.69 4.92
N GLY A 252 3.32 -2.78 3.97
CA GLY A 252 4.44 -2.92 3.04
C GLY A 252 4.09 -3.71 1.78
N HIS A 253 2.83 -3.72 1.35
CA HIS A 253 2.36 -4.49 0.18
C HIS A 253 2.70 -3.75 -1.12
N VAL A 254 3.96 -3.84 -1.55
CA VAL A 254 4.52 -3.08 -2.67
C VAL A 254 3.77 -3.33 -3.99
N GLU A 255 3.40 -4.58 -4.28
CA GLU A 255 2.74 -4.92 -5.54
C GLU A 255 1.31 -4.38 -5.62
N VAL A 256 0.55 -4.54 -4.54
CA VAL A 256 -0.78 -3.93 -4.39
C VAL A 256 -0.70 -2.41 -4.51
N LEU A 257 0.33 -1.80 -3.92
CA LEU A 257 0.55 -0.35 -4.02
C LEU A 257 0.80 0.10 -5.47
N ARG A 258 1.63 -0.62 -6.22
CA ARG A 258 1.88 -0.32 -7.65
C ARG A 258 0.60 -0.41 -8.46
N LEU A 259 -0.22 -1.45 -8.22
CA LEU A 259 -1.48 -1.63 -8.93
C LEU A 259 -2.48 -0.51 -8.64
N LEU A 260 -2.62 -0.12 -7.37
CA LEU A 260 -3.51 0.99 -6.98
C LEU A 260 -3.08 2.30 -7.64
N LEU A 261 -1.79 2.62 -7.60
CA LEU A 261 -1.25 3.85 -8.21
C LEU A 261 -1.39 3.83 -9.74
N ALA A 262 -1.15 2.68 -10.38
CA ALA A 262 -1.33 2.51 -11.83
C ALA A 262 -2.79 2.71 -12.27
N LYS A 263 -3.76 2.40 -11.39
CA LYS A 263 -5.19 2.60 -11.65
C LYS A 263 -5.69 4.00 -11.24
N GLY A 264 -4.79 4.92 -10.86
CA GLY A 264 -5.11 6.32 -10.59
C GLY A 264 -5.52 6.62 -9.15
N ALA A 265 -5.17 5.76 -8.19
CA ALA A 265 -5.37 6.06 -6.78
C ALA A 265 -4.63 7.35 -6.37
N ARG A 266 -5.30 8.21 -5.60
CA ARG A 266 -4.72 9.47 -5.12
C ARG A 266 -3.64 9.21 -4.07
N VAL A 267 -2.46 9.76 -4.29
CA VAL A 267 -1.27 9.50 -3.46
C VAL A 267 -1.22 10.36 -2.21
N ASP A 268 -1.72 11.58 -2.32
CA ASP A 268 -1.66 12.62 -1.26
C ASP A 268 -2.93 12.66 -0.40
N LEU A 269 -3.61 11.52 -0.25
CA LEU A 269 -4.72 11.43 0.70
C LEU A 269 -4.17 11.55 2.12
N GLU A 270 -4.90 12.25 2.98
CA GLU A 270 -4.54 12.46 4.38
C GLU A 270 -5.43 11.61 5.29
N THR A 271 -4.85 11.01 6.33
CA THR A 271 -5.61 10.36 7.40
C THR A 271 -6.27 11.40 8.32
N LYS A 272 -7.05 10.92 9.29
CA LYS A 272 -7.59 11.76 10.37
C LYS A 272 -6.51 12.49 11.18
N ASP A 273 -5.28 11.97 11.18
CA ASP A 273 -4.12 12.56 11.84
C ASP A 273 -3.35 13.54 10.92
N GLY A 274 -3.82 13.76 9.69
CA GLY A 274 -3.13 14.53 8.66
C GLY A 274 -1.92 13.81 8.05
N ASN A 275 -1.72 12.53 8.34
CA ASN A 275 -0.61 11.77 7.78
C ASN A 275 -0.94 11.40 6.33
N THR A 276 0.01 11.59 5.42
CA THR A 276 -0.05 11.03 4.07
C THR A 276 0.52 9.61 4.01
N ALA A 277 0.33 8.90 2.90
CA ALA A 277 0.91 7.57 2.70
C ALA A 277 2.44 7.54 2.88
N LEU A 278 3.13 8.64 2.54
CA LEU A 278 4.57 8.78 2.77
C LEU A 278 4.93 8.80 4.26
N HIS A 279 4.14 9.48 5.10
CA HIS A 279 4.37 9.50 6.54
C HIS A 279 4.27 8.08 7.12
N VAL A 280 3.23 7.34 6.75
CA VAL A 280 3.01 5.95 7.22
C VAL A 280 4.12 5.01 6.72
N ALA A 281 4.56 5.16 5.47
CA ALA A 281 5.68 4.37 4.95
C ALA A 281 7.00 4.64 5.70
N VAL A 282 7.23 5.89 6.11
CA VAL A 282 8.40 6.25 6.93
C VAL A 282 8.27 5.71 8.35
N GLU A 283 7.12 5.88 9.00
CA GLU A 283 6.82 5.40 10.36
C GLU A 283 7.11 3.90 10.51
N GLU A 284 6.77 3.10 9.50
CA GLU A 284 6.99 1.64 9.50
C GLU A 284 8.30 1.20 8.81
N GLY A 285 9.14 2.15 8.36
CA GLY A 285 10.44 1.85 7.73
C GLY A 285 10.36 1.16 6.34
N ARG A 286 9.24 1.31 5.61
CA ARG A 286 8.98 0.63 4.33
C ARG A 286 9.63 1.36 3.15
N LYS A 287 10.93 1.12 2.95
CA LYS A 287 11.76 1.77 1.91
C LYS A 287 11.25 1.58 0.48
N ASP A 288 10.74 0.39 0.15
CA ASP A 288 10.28 0.10 -1.22
C ASP A 288 8.92 0.73 -1.51
N CYS A 289 8.00 0.76 -0.53
CA CYS A 289 6.76 1.54 -0.62
C CYS A 289 7.08 3.03 -0.78
N PHE A 290 8.04 3.55 0.00
CA PHE A 290 8.49 4.93 -0.11
C PHE A 290 8.98 5.27 -1.53
N LYS A 291 9.82 4.42 -2.13
CA LYS A 291 10.28 4.61 -3.52
C LYS A 291 9.13 4.61 -4.53
N VAL A 292 8.16 3.72 -4.35
CA VAL A 292 6.98 3.62 -5.24
C VAL A 292 6.09 4.86 -5.14
N LEU A 293 5.88 5.37 -3.93
CA LEU A 293 5.11 6.60 -3.71
C LEU A 293 5.81 7.80 -4.36
N LEU A 294 7.13 7.94 -4.18
CA LEU A 294 7.91 9.00 -4.83
C LEU A 294 7.88 8.93 -6.36
N ALA A 295 7.93 7.73 -6.93
CA ALA A 295 7.83 7.55 -8.37
C ALA A 295 6.49 8.05 -8.95
N ASN A 296 5.44 8.12 -8.13
CA ASN A 296 4.12 8.62 -8.49
C ASN A 296 3.86 10.05 -8.00
N ALA A 297 4.93 10.85 -7.85
CA ALA A 297 4.88 12.27 -7.51
C ALA A 297 4.22 12.61 -6.14
N ALA A 298 4.33 11.70 -5.16
CA ALA A 298 3.86 11.96 -3.80
C ALA A 298 4.51 13.20 -3.18
N ARG A 299 3.72 14.00 -2.45
CA ARG A 299 4.18 15.23 -1.79
C ARG A 299 5.06 14.95 -0.59
N THR A 300 6.31 15.36 -0.68
CA THR A 300 7.33 15.20 0.36
C THR A 300 7.37 16.35 1.36
N ASP A 301 6.70 17.46 1.03
CA ASP A 301 6.55 18.66 1.85
C ASP A 301 5.30 18.64 2.73
N ALA A 302 4.45 17.63 2.58
CA ALA A 302 3.23 17.47 3.36
C ALA A 302 3.56 17.40 4.85
N LYS A 303 2.74 18.07 5.66
CA LYS A 303 2.90 18.14 7.12
C LYS A 303 1.75 17.41 7.78
N ASN A 304 2.05 16.59 8.78
CA ASN A 304 1.00 15.99 9.59
C ASN A 304 0.23 17.04 10.42
N ALA A 305 -1.00 16.72 10.82
CA ALA A 305 -1.84 17.65 11.57
C ALA A 305 -1.46 17.73 13.06
N LYS A 306 -0.85 16.68 13.62
CA LYS A 306 -0.48 16.61 15.05
C LYS A 306 0.70 17.51 15.41
N GLU A 307 1.81 17.37 14.70
CA GLU A 307 3.09 18.03 15.04
C GLU A 307 3.58 18.99 13.94
N GLY A 308 2.92 18.99 12.78
CA GLY A 308 3.38 19.71 11.59
C GLY A 308 4.62 19.08 10.97
N ASP A 309 4.92 17.83 11.32
CA ASP A 309 6.11 17.11 10.90
C ASP A 309 5.98 16.64 9.46
N THR A 310 7.08 16.78 8.70
CA THR A 310 7.19 16.19 7.37
C THR A 310 7.72 14.75 7.47
N PRO A 311 7.68 13.95 6.38
CA PRO A 311 8.26 12.60 6.41
C PRO A 311 9.74 12.59 6.81
N LEU A 312 10.50 13.65 6.48
CA LEU A 312 11.89 13.80 6.92
C LEU A 312 12.02 14.06 8.42
N HIS A 313 11.09 14.82 9.04
CA HIS A 313 11.08 15.00 10.50
C HIS A 313 10.83 13.65 11.20
N MET A 314 9.86 12.85 10.74
CA MET A 314 9.59 11.52 11.30
C MET A 314 10.79 10.57 11.15
N ALA A 315 11.40 10.51 9.97
CA ALA A 315 12.60 9.69 9.75
C ALA A 315 13.75 10.11 10.67
N SER A 316 13.91 11.42 10.87
CA SER A 316 14.91 12.01 11.77
C SER A 316 14.60 11.73 13.24
N ALA A 317 13.33 11.74 13.62
CA ALA A 317 12.87 11.44 14.97
C ALA A 317 13.11 9.97 15.34
N MET A 318 12.97 9.05 14.38
CA MET A 318 13.20 7.61 14.58
C MET A 318 14.67 7.20 14.48
N GLY A 319 15.52 8.00 13.83
CA GLY A 319 16.92 7.64 13.63
C GLY A 319 17.18 6.74 12.42
N ASP A 320 16.23 6.59 11.49
CA ASP A 320 16.40 5.69 10.32
C ASP A 320 17.33 6.32 9.27
N GLU A 321 18.62 6.04 9.39
CA GLU A 321 19.68 6.51 8.50
C GLU A 321 19.43 6.17 7.03
N SER A 322 18.89 4.97 6.77
CA SER A 322 18.63 4.54 5.40
C SER A 322 17.48 5.32 4.77
N MET A 323 16.41 5.54 5.54
CA MET A 323 15.27 6.33 5.07
C MET A 323 15.66 7.80 4.90
N VAL A 324 16.43 8.38 5.83
CA VAL A 324 16.96 9.74 5.71
C VAL A 324 17.84 9.87 4.47
N LYS A 325 18.74 8.92 4.20
CA LYS A 325 19.54 8.88 2.95
C LYS A 325 18.67 8.87 1.71
N LEU A 326 17.66 8.00 1.66
CA LEU A 326 16.74 7.90 0.52
C LEU A 326 15.92 9.17 0.32
N ILE A 327 15.40 9.77 1.40
CA ILE A 327 14.66 11.03 1.34
C ILE A 327 15.59 12.15 0.85
N LEU A 328 16.81 12.24 1.36
CA LEU A 328 17.76 13.29 0.94
C LEU A 328 18.20 13.14 -0.51
N GLU A 329 18.49 11.92 -0.97
CA GLU A 329 18.88 11.65 -2.37
C GLU A 329 17.78 12.04 -3.36
N LYS A 330 16.51 11.89 -2.98
CA LYS A 330 15.36 12.15 -3.86
C LYS A 330 14.69 13.51 -3.63
N CYS A 331 14.84 14.11 -2.45
CA CYS A 331 14.01 15.23 -1.98
C CYS A 331 14.84 16.29 -1.22
N GLU A 332 15.86 16.88 -1.86
CA GLU A 332 16.73 17.90 -1.26
C GLU A 332 15.97 19.12 -0.70
N ALA A 333 14.83 19.48 -1.28
CA ALA A 333 14.04 20.65 -0.89
C ALA A 333 13.39 20.55 0.52
N THR A 334 13.31 19.36 1.11
CA THR A 334 12.60 19.12 2.39
C THR A 334 13.44 19.40 3.63
N LYS A 335 14.76 19.55 3.49
CA LYS A 335 15.74 19.82 4.57
C LYS A 335 15.39 21.03 5.44
N HIS A 336 14.81 22.06 4.82
CA HIS A 336 14.62 23.37 5.44
C HIS A 336 13.20 23.62 5.95
N VAL A 337 12.28 22.67 5.71
CA VAL A 337 10.91 22.78 6.18
C VAL A 337 10.93 22.74 7.70
N ARG A 338 10.09 23.57 8.33
CA ARG A 338 9.93 23.61 9.78
C ARG A 338 8.59 23.01 10.17
N ASN A 339 8.57 22.27 11.27
CA ASN A 339 7.33 21.74 11.86
C ASN A 339 6.54 22.85 12.59
N ALA A 340 5.42 22.50 13.24
CA ALA A 340 4.58 23.47 13.95
C ALA A 340 5.31 24.14 15.12
N GLU A 341 6.28 23.45 15.72
CA GLU A 341 7.15 23.97 16.78
C GLU A 341 8.29 24.86 16.25
N GLY A 342 8.39 25.04 14.93
CA GLY A 342 9.45 25.80 14.28
C GLY A 342 10.80 25.05 14.23
N LYS A 343 10.84 23.76 14.60
CA LYS A 343 12.03 22.92 14.55
C LYS A 343 12.28 22.44 13.13
N SER A 344 13.54 22.33 12.75
CA SER A 344 13.95 21.64 11.52
C SER A 344 14.10 20.13 11.78
N PRO A 345 14.12 19.26 10.75
CA PRO A 345 14.30 17.82 10.94
C PRO A 345 15.58 17.50 11.72
N TYR A 346 16.58 18.37 11.53
CA TYR A 346 17.80 18.37 12.31
C TYR A 346 17.59 18.61 13.81
N ASP A 347 16.79 19.61 14.18
CA ASP A 347 16.60 19.96 15.59
C ASP A 347 15.87 18.80 16.31
N VAL A 348 14.98 18.11 15.60
CA VAL A 348 14.31 16.87 16.06
C VAL A 348 15.30 15.72 16.23
N ALA A 349 16.21 15.49 15.26
CA ALA A 349 17.26 14.48 15.39
C ALA A 349 18.17 14.72 16.62
N VAL A 350 18.48 15.99 16.92
CA VAL A 350 19.29 16.39 18.08
C VAL A 350 18.57 16.13 19.39
N GLU A 351 17.28 16.46 19.48
CA GLU A 351 16.48 16.25 20.69
C GLU A 351 16.36 14.76 21.02
N ASN A 352 16.21 13.92 19.99
CA ASN A 352 16.13 12.47 20.16
C ASN A 352 17.50 11.78 20.29
N GLY A 353 18.60 12.52 20.21
CA GLY A 353 19.96 12.02 20.45
C GLY A 353 20.53 11.14 19.33
N HIS A 354 20.01 11.26 18.10
CA HIS A 354 20.40 10.42 16.97
C HIS A 354 21.72 10.85 16.35
N ALA A 355 22.82 10.49 17.01
CA ALA A 355 24.14 11.00 16.66
C ALA A 355 24.66 10.61 15.28
N CYS A 356 24.20 9.49 14.75
CA CYS A 356 24.58 9.01 13.42
C CYS A 356 23.95 9.83 12.28
N LEU A 357 22.82 10.52 12.53
CA LEU A 357 22.14 11.34 11.53
C LEU A 357 22.77 12.75 11.39
N TYR A 358 23.65 13.12 12.32
CA TYR A 358 24.29 14.43 12.37
C TYR A 358 25.09 14.75 11.10
N ASP A 359 25.84 13.78 10.59
CA ASP A 359 26.64 13.97 9.38
C ASP A 359 25.77 14.05 8.12
N MET A 360 24.63 13.34 8.12
CA MET A 360 23.71 13.26 6.99
C MET A 360 22.79 14.49 6.86
N LEU A 361 22.30 15.04 7.97
CA LEU A 361 21.36 16.18 8.00
C LEU A 361 22.06 17.56 7.96
N CYS A 362 23.34 17.59 7.58
CA CYS A 362 24.14 18.80 7.36
C CYS A 362 24.58 19.56 8.64
N LEU A 363 25.06 18.89 9.70
CA LEU A 363 25.82 19.58 10.76
C LEU A 363 27.08 20.25 10.24
N GLY A 364 27.69 19.68 9.19
CA GLY A 364 28.77 20.30 8.42
C GLY A 364 28.43 21.75 8.06
N ASP A 365 27.24 22.02 7.50
CA ASP A 365 26.83 23.38 7.11
C ASP A 365 26.71 24.33 8.29
N LYS A 366 26.07 23.91 9.41
CA LYS A 366 25.89 24.77 10.59
C LYS A 366 27.24 25.06 11.26
N LEU A 367 28.10 24.06 11.40
CA LEU A 367 29.44 24.20 11.95
C LEU A 367 30.32 25.05 11.02
N CYS A 368 30.27 24.82 9.71
CA CYS A 368 30.93 25.63 8.67
C CYS A 368 30.49 27.09 8.71
N MET A 369 29.21 27.36 8.89
CA MET A 369 28.68 28.72 8.99
C MET A 369 29.07 29.41 10.30
N ALA A 370 29.10 28.67 11.41
CA ALA A 370 29.60 29.17 12.69
C ALA A 370 31.10 29.49 12.62
N ALA A 371 31.88 28.60 11.98
CA ALA A 371 33.30 28.75 11.72
C ALA A 371 33.60 29.94 10.80
N ARG A 372 32.84 30.12 9.71
CA ARG A 372 32.92 31.30 8.82
C ARG A 372 32.72 32.61 9.59
N LYS A 373 31.72 32.66 10.47
CA LYS A 373 31.37 33.84 11.27
C LYS A 373 32.26 34.03 12.51
N GLY A 374 33.08 33.04 12.88
CA GLY A 374 33.92 33.08 14.08
C GLY A 374 33.13 33.02 15.40
N LYS A 375 31.91 32.48 15.38
CA LYS A 375 31.05 32.46 16.57
C LYS A 375 31.43 31.30 17.51
N MET A 376 32.41 31.54 18.37
CA MET A 376 32.98 30.55 19.29
C MET A 376 31.93 29.80 20.14
N ARG A 377 30.99 30.54 20.74
CA ARG A 377 29.92 29.95 21.58
C ARG A 377 29.05 28.95 20.81
N THR A 378 28.76 29.23 19.54
CA THR A 378 27.98 28.29 18.72
C THR A 378 28.83 27.13 18.22
N ILE A 379 30.11 27.34 17.88
CA ILE A 379 31.02 26.25 17.51
C ILE A 379 31.13 25.24 18.65
N GLN A 380 31.36 25.73 19.87
CA GLN A 380 31.46 24.88 21.06
C GLN A 380 30.16 24.11 21.33
N LYS A 381 29.01 24.79 21.33
CA LYS A 381 27.71 24.12 21.51
C LYS A 381 27.41 23.07 20.43
N VAL A 382 27.82 23.34 19.19
CA VAL A 382 27.61 22.44 18.06
C VAL A 382 28.50 21.19 18.18
N LEU A 383 29.75 21.36 18.60
CA LEU A 383 30.66 20.25 18.88
C LEU A 383 30.23 19.44 20.11
N GLU A 384 29.73 20.09 21.17
CA GLU A 384 29.16 19.42 22.36
C GLU A 384 27.92 18.59 22.02
N LYS A 385 27.18 18.99 20.98
CA LYS A 385 26.02 18.24 20.46
C LYS A 385 26.40 17.07 19.54
N GLY A 386 27.69 16.79 19.34
CA GLY A 386 28.16 15.63 18.56
C GLY A 386 28.36 15.88 17.06
N ALA A 387 28.53 17.13 16.64
CA ALA A 387 28.86 17.44 15.25
C ALA A 387 30.20 16.82 14.80
N ALA A 388 30.23 16.16 13.64
CA ALA A 388 31.50 15.78 13.05
C ALA A 388 32.32 17.03 12.74
N ILE A 389 33.50 17.09 13.35
CA ILE A 389 34.42 18.21 13.22
C ILE A 389 34.92 18.41 11.79
N ASN A 390 34.93 17.33 11.00
CA ASN A 390 35.30 17.31 9.59
C ASN A 390 34.08 17.27 8.66
N GLY A 391 32.87 17.52 9.19
CA GLY A 391 31.64 17.53 8.40
C GLY A 391 31.73 18.54 7.24
N ARG A 392 31.45 18.07 6.03
CA ARG A 392 31.61 18.87 4.81
C ARG A 392 30.33 19.64 4.48
N ASP A 393 30.48 20.85 3.96
CA ASP A 393 29.37 21.63 3.42
C ASP A 393 29.05 21.25 1.95
N GLN A 394 28.04 21.90 1.35
CA GLN A 394 27.64 21.69 -0.05
C GLN A 394 28.77 21.89 -1.09
N TYR A 395 29.90 22.50 -0.72
CA TYR A 395 31.08 22.69 -1.57
C TYR A 395 32.23 21.74 -1.20
N ALA A 396 31.93 20.68 -0.44
CA ALA A 396 32.92 19.78 0.15
C ALA A 396 33.92 20.47 1.11
N TRP A 397 33.60 21.68 1.61
CA TRP A 397 34.47 22.39 2.55
C TRP A 397 34.22 21.94 3.98
N THR A 398 35.30 21.73 4.72
CA THR A 398 35.22 21.50 6.18
C THR A 398 35.08 22.84 6.93
N PRO A 399 34.70 22.82 8.22
CA PRO A 399 34.63 24.04 9.02
C PRO A 399 35.98 24.75 9.10
N LEU A 400 37.07 23.97 9.05
CA LEU A 400 38.43 24.49 9.02
C LEU A 400 38.72 25.27 7.72
N HIS A 401 38.25 24.81 6.56
CA HIS A 401 38.34 25.58 5.30
C HIS A 401 37.65 26.94 5.42
N ARG A 402 36.43 26.96 5.96
CA ARG A 402 35.64 28.19 6.13
C ARG A 402 36.26 29.16 7.14
N ALA A 403 36.78 28.65 8.26
CA ALA A 403 37.47 29.46 9.25
C ALA A 403 38.79 30.02 8.69
N ALA A 404 39.53 29.20 7.95
CA ALA A 404 40.80 29.57 7.36
C ALA A 404 40.65 30.64 6.27
N PHE A 405 39.69 30.47 5.37
CA PHE A 405 39.39 31.43 4.30
C PHE A 405 38.90 32.80 4.82
N LYS A 406 38.28 32.85 6.00
CA LYS A 406 37.83 34.11 6.63
C LYS A 406 38.77 34.64 7.72
N GLY A 407 39.91 34.00 7.95
CA GLY A 407 40.92 34.47 8.89
C GLY A 407 40.51 34.38 10.36
N ARG A 408 39.60 33.47 10.72
CA ARG A 408 39.06 33.36 12.09
C ARG A 408 40.01 32.57 12.99
N ILE A 409 41.04 33.26 13.50
CA ILE A 409 42.13 32.68 14.31
C ILE A 409 41.61 31.79 15.46
N ASP A 410 40.70 32.31 16.28
CA ASP A 410 40.20 31.58 17.46
C ASP A 410 39.39 30.34 17.07
N ALA A 411 38.61 30.43 15.99
CA ALA A 411 37.85 29.30 15.48
C ALA A 411 38.77 28.22 14.90
N VAL A 412 39.84 28.62 14.20
CA VAL A 412 40.88 27.71 13.69
C VAL A 412 41.56 26.98 14.83
N LYS A 413 42.00 27.70 15.88
CA LYS A 413 42.63 27.09 17.05
C LYS A 413 41.72 26.07 17.73
N LEU A 414 40.47 26.45 18.00
CA LEU A 414 39.50 25.57 18.64
C LEU A 414 39.20 24.32 17.80
N LEU A 415 39.01 24.47 16.48
CA LEU A 415 38.78 23.33 15.60
C LEU A 415 39.99 22.37 15.58
N LEU A 416 41.22 22.90 15.53
CA LEU A 416 42.44 22.09 15.56
C LEU A 416 42.65 21.41 16.92
N GLU A 417 42.36 22.10 18.03
CA GLU A 417 42.42 21.52 19.39
C GLU A 417 41.43 20.37 19.58
N ARG A 418 40.28 20.43 18.88
CA ARG A 418 39.24 19.41 18.92
C ARG A 418 39.46 18.29 17.89
N GLY A 419 40.60 18.28 17.19
CA GLY A 419 40.99 17.19 16.28
C GLY A 419 40.52 17.35 14.83
N ALA A 420 40.28 18.58 14.36
CA ALA A 420 40.01 18.82 12.94
C ALA A 420 41.18 18.36 12.06
N GLU A 421 40.86 17.71 10.94
CA GLU A 421 41.86 17.25 9.98
C GLU A 421 42.49 18.45 9.27
N VAL A 422 43.80 18.63 9.47
CA VAL A 422 44.56 19.82 9.02
C VAL A 422 44.69 19.86 7.50
N ASP A 423 44.84 18.69 6.88
CA ASP A 423 45.08 18.51 5.44
C ASP A 423 43.86 17.98 4.68
N ALA A 424 42.66 18.14 5.26
CA ALA A 424 41.43 17.75 4.58
C ALA A 424 41.36 18.42 3.21
N ALA A 425 41.20 17.64 2.14
CA ALA A 425 41.11 18.16 0.79
C ALA A 425 39.66 18.26 0.31
N ASP A 426 39.31 19.38 -0.32
CA ASP A 426 38.02 19.58 -0.98
C ASP A 426 37.94 18.88 -2.35
N GLY A 427 36.81 19.05 -3.04
CA GLY A 427 36.57 18.45 -4.36
C GLY A 427 37.57 18.86 -5.44
N GLU A 428 38.30 19.96 -5.27
CA GLU A 428 39.32 20.47 -6.20
C GLU A 428 40.76 20.24 -5.67
N GLY A 429 40.91 19.55 -4.54
CA GLY A 429 42.19 19.30 -3.89
C GLY A 429 42.72 20.50 -3.10
N TYR A 430 41.91 21.52 -2.82
CA TYR A 430 42.30 22.60 -1.93
C TYR A 430 42.28 22.10 -0.49
N THR A 431 43.31 22.49 0.27
CA THR A 431 43.39 22.25 1.72
C THR A 431 43.12 23.55 2.47
N PRO A 432 42.86 23.53 3.79
CA PRO A 432 42.70 24.74 4.59
C PRO A 432 43.88 25.71 4.47
N LEU A 433 45.10 25.18 4.28
CA LEU A 433 46.31 25.97 4.03
C LEU A 433 46.21 26.75 2.71
N HIS A 434 45.78 26.11 1.62
CA HIS A 434 45.55 26.79 0.35
C HIS A 434 44.53 27.92 0.50
N CYS A 435 43.43 27.69 1.21
CA CYS A 435 42.40 28.69 1.45
C CYS A 435 42.89 29.88 2.30
N ALA A 436 43.73 29.64 3.32
CA ALA A 436 44.32 30.70 4.15
C ALA A 436 45.28 31.59 3.34
N VAL A 437 46.08 30.96 2.47
CA VAL A 437 47.03 31.65 1.59
C VAL A 437 46.33 32.46 0.52
N GLU A 438 45.29 31.90 -0.11
CA GLU A 438 44.48 32.62 -1.11
C GLU A 438 43.84 33.89 -0.53
N ALA A 439 43.35 33.79 0.71
CA ALA A 439 42.75 34.91 1.43
C ALA A 439 43.77 35.88 2.07
N GLY A 440 45.07 35.56 2.05
CA GLY A 440 46.13 36.43 2.58
C GLY A 440 46.24 36.44 4.11
N HIS A 441 45.77 35.40 4.81
CA HIS A 441 45.78 35.35 6.27
C HIS A 441 47.05 34.70 6.83
N ALA A 442 48.09 35.53 7.05
CA ALA A 442 49.40 35.09 7.53
C ALA A 442 49.35 34.38 8.90
N ASP A 443 48.62 34.92 9.87
CA ASP A 443 48.52 34.35 11.22
C ASP A 443 47.89 32.95 11.22
N VAL A 444 46.84 32.76 10.40
CA VAL A 444 46.19 31.45 10.22
C VAL A 444 47.12 30.47 9.52
N THR A 445 47.87 30.94 8.52
CA THR A 445 48.87 30.13 7.81
C THR A 445 49.93 29.63 8.80
N GLU A 446 50.44 30.52 9.67
CA GLU A 446 51.41 30.15 10.68
C GLU A 446 50.88 29.09 11.66
N ILE A 447 49.62 29.23 12.10
CA ILE A 447 48.98 28.25 12.99
C ILE A 447 48.84 26.89 12.31
N LEU A 448 48.39 26.85 11.04
CA LEU A 448 48.23 25.61 10.29
C LEU A 448 49.58 24.91 10.06
N VAL A 449 50.62 25.64 9.68
CA VAL A 449 51.99 25.10 9.52
C VAL A 449 52.53 24.57 10.86
N LYS A 450 52.35 25.30 11.97
CA LYS A 450 52.74 24.83 13.31
C LYS A 450 52.01 23.57 13.74
N LYS A 451 50.77 23.37 13.26
CA LYS A 451 49.96 22.19 13.54
C LYS A 451 50.19 21.04 12.54
N GLY A 452 51.20 21.17 11.68
CA GLY A 452 51.67 20.09 10.82
C GLY A 452 50.98 20.00 9.45
N ALA A 453 50.36 21.09 8.97
CA ALA A 453 49.81 21.13 7.62
C ALA A 453 50.88 20.82 6.56
N ASP A 454 50.55 19.98 5.58
CA ASP A 454 51.45 19.64 4.47
C ASP A 454 51.62 20.84 3.52
N VAL A 455 52.74 21.53 3.65
CA VAL A 455 53.15 22.65 2.79
C VAL A 455 53.37 22.20 1.34
N GLY A 456 53.67 20.91 1.12
CA GLY A 456 53.89 20.29 -0.19
C GLY A 456 52.61 19.88 -0.92
N ALA A 457 51.46 19.96 -0.26
CA ALA A 457 50.17 19.55 -0.82
C ALA A 457 49.88 20.27 -2.15
N ARG A 458 49.27 19.55 -3.08
CA ARG A 458 48.94 20.04 -4.42
C ARG A 458 47.45 19.95 -4.67
N THR A 459 46.88 21.04 -5.19
CA THR A 459 45.54 21.04 -5.77
C THR A 459 45.47 20.14 -7.01
N LYS A 460 44.27 19.81 -7.50
CA LYS A 460 44.09 19.08 -8.77
C LYS A 460 44.72 19.77 -9.98
N ARG A 461 44.96 21.08 -9.89
CA ARG A 461 45.67 21.89 -10.91
C ARG A 461 47.19 21.85 -10.75
N GLY A 462 47.71 21.09 -9.78
CA GLY A 462 49.14 20.94 -9.48
C GLY A 462 49.76 22.13 -8.73
N VAL A 463 48.95 23.13 -8.35
CA VAL A 463 49.39 24.35 -7.66
C VAL A 463 49.62 24.05 -6.18
N ARG A 464 50.74 24.53 -5.65
CA ARG A 464 51.10 24.50 -4.22
C ARG A 464 50.72 25.80 -3.52
N ALA A 465 50.54 25.75 -2.21
CA ALA A 465 50.33 26.94 -1.37
C ALA A 465 51.44 28.00 -1.58
N LEU A 466 52.72 27.60 -1.66
CA LEU A 466 53.85 28.52 -1.90
C LEU A 466 53.69 29.30 -3.21
N ALA A 467 53.38 28.60 -4.31
CA ALA A 467 53.24 29.21 -5.63
C ALA A 467 52.08 30.23 -5.67
N MET A 468 51.02 29.98 -4.89
CA MET A 468 49.90 30.92 -4.75
C MET A 468 50.30 32.17 -3.94
N ALA A 469 51.07 32.00 -2.86
CA ALA A 469 51.59 33.11 -2.07
C ALA A 469 52.56 34.01 -2.87
N GLU A 470 53.41 33.41 -3.70
CA GLU A 470 54.32 34.13 -4.61
C GLU A 470 53.56 34.89 -5.70
N ALA A 471 52.58 34.24 -6.34
CA ALA A 471 51.75 34.87 -7.37
C ALA A 471 50.96 36.08 -6.84
N LEU A 472 50.53 36.03 -5.58
CA LEU A 472 49.79 37.12 -4.91
C LEU A 472 50.73 38.11 -4.17
N SER A 473 52.06 37.92 -4.22
CA SER A 473 53.08 38.76 -3.57
C SER A 473 52.94 38.90 -2.05
N TYR A 474 52.48 37.86 -1.36
CA TYR A 474 52.34 37.86 0.10
C TYR A 474 53.65 37.51 0.82
N VAL A 475 54.54 38.50 0.95
CA VAL A 475 55.90 38.34 1.53
C VAL A 475 55.91 37.68 2.91
N GLY A 476 54.96 38.04 3.80
CA GLY A 476 54.87 37.45 5.13
C GLY A 476 54.52 35.96 5.10
N ILE A 477 53.61 35.56 4.21
CA ILE A 477 53.16 34.18 4.03
C ILE A 477 54.28 33.33 3.40
N VAL A 478 54.98 33.87 2.40
CA VAL A 478 56.13 33.20 1.78
C VAL A 478 57.22 32.91 2.80
N ARG A 479 57.51 33.85 3.72
CA ARG A 479 58.47 33.61 4.82
C ARG A 479 58.01 32.49 5.76
N VAL A 480 56.73 32.45 6.12
CA VAL A 480 56.16 31.41 6.98
C VAL A 480 56.23 30.03 6.32
N LEU A 481 55.89 29.94 5.04
CA LEU A 481 55.94 28.68 4.28
C LEU A 481 57.38 28.19 4.06
N ASN A 482 58.33 29.08 3.73
CA ASN A 482 59.75 28.74 3.63
C ASN A 482 60.37 28.33 4.97
N GLY A 483 59.94 28.95 6.07
CA GLY A 483 60.34 28.53 7.42
C GLY A 483 59.78 27.15 7.80
N GLY A 484 58.59 26.81 7.29
CA GLY A 484 57.98 25.47 7.44
C GLY A 484 58.75 24.38 6.70
N GLU A 485 59.23 24.65 5.48
CA GLU A 485 60.04 23.69 4.70
C GLU A 485 61.35 23.29 5.41
N GLN A 486 61.96 24.19 6.19
CA GLN A 486 63.20 23.91 6.92
C GLN A 486 62.98 23.06 8.19
N ASN A 487 61.78 23.08 8.78
CA ASN A 487 61.44 22.27 9.96
C ASN A 487 60.88 20.88 9.59
N GLY A 488 60.51 20.66 8.33
CA GLY A 488 59.93 19.42 7.81
C GLY A 488 60.91 18.53 7.04
N VAL A 489 62.17 18.41 7.47
CA VAL A 489 63.18 17.55 6.82
C VAL A 489 62.84 16.06 7.02
N LYS A 490 61.85 15.57 6.27
CA LYS A 490 61.88 14.22 5.70
C LYS A 490 62.25 14.36 4.23
N LEU A 491 63.56 14.31 3.98
CA LEU A 491 64.14 14.18 2.65
C LEU A 491 63.71 12.85 2.03
N GLY A 492 62.68 12.89 1.19
CA GLY A 492 62.46 11.90 0.14
C GLY A 492 63.09 12.39 -1.15
N PHE A 493 64.40 12.26 -1.30
CA PHE A 493 65.07 12.46 -2.58
C PHE A 493 64.53 11.46 -3.61
N GLY A 494 64.04 11.97 -4.74
CA GLY A 494 63.66 11.15 -5.89
C GLY A 494 63.03 11.98 -6.99
N GLY A 495 63.85 12.60 -7.85
CA GLY A 495 63.31 13.32 -9.01
C GLY A 495 64.28 14.22 -9.75
N VAL A 496 65.33 13.62 -10.32
CA VAL A 496 66.11 14.04 -11.51
C VAL A 496 66.08 15.53 -11.86
N VAL A 497 67.17 16.21 -11.52
CA VAL A 497 67.59 17.47 -12.14
C VAL A 497 67.95 17.18 -13.60
N LYS A 498 67.10 17.60 -14.55
CA LYS A 498 67.51 17.77 -15.95
C LYS A 498 67.65 19.26 -16.23
N LYS A 499 68.90 19.73 -16.18
CA LYS A 499 69.31 20.98 -16.84
C LYS A 499 69.23 20.78 -18.35
N MET A 500 68.32 21.49 -19.02
CA MET A 500 68.44 21.95 -20.40
C MET A 500 67.70 23.30 -20.41
N GLY A 501 68.36 24.43 -20.63
CA GLY A 501 68.74 24.91 -21.96
C GLY A 501 67.90 26.17 -22.20
N GLY A 502 68.56 27.30 -22.49
CA GLY A 502 67.93 28.63 -22.49
C GLY A 502 66.72 28.78 -23.42
N GLY A 503 65.75 29.58 -23.00
CA GLY A 503 64.59 29.92 -23.83
C GLY A 503 63.62 30.85 -23.10
N LYS A 504 63.64 32.14 -23.51
CA LYS A 504 62.64 33.21 -23.31
C LYS A 504 61.55 32.99 -22.25
N ILE A 505 61.60 33.82 -21.21
CA ILE A 505 60.48 34.14 -20.32
C ILE A 505 59.34 34.71 -21.18
N ARG A 506 58.35 33.88 -21.51
CA ARG A 506 57.03 34.36 -21.95
C ARG A 506 56.24 34.70 -20.71
N VAL A 507 56.08 36.00 -20.48
CA VAL A 507 55.06 36.55 -19.59
C VAL A 507 53.69 36.12 -20.14
N LEU A 508 53.15 35.02 -19.62
CA LEU A 508 51.74 34.70 -19.80
C LEU A 508 50.95 35.41 -18.71
N ASN A 509 50.67 36.69 -18.99
CA ASN A 509 49.56 37.42 -18.40
C ASN A 509 48.28 36.62 -18.65
N SER A 510 47.74 36.00 -17.59
CA SER A 510 46.31 35.92 -17.28
C SER A 510 46.06 34.82 -16.24
N VAL A 511 46.59 34.99 -15.02
CA VAL A 511 46.04 34.23 -13.89
C VAL A 511 44.82 34.99 -13.39
N ASN A 512 43.72 34.87 -14.14
CA ASN A 512 42.41 35.27 -13.65
C ASN A 512 41.96 34.17 -12.66
N VAL A 513 42.58 34.16 -11.47
CA VAL A 513 42.24 33.24 -10.38
C VAL A 513 40.86 33.64 -9.89
N ASN A 514 39.80 33.04 -10.46
CA ASN A 514 38.48 32.80 -9.87
C ASN A 514 37.95 33.82 -8.85
N ARG A 515 38.20 35.12 -9.07
CA ARG A 515 37.69 36.19 -8.21
C ARG A 515 36.16 36.14 -8.21
N ASP A 516 35.58 35.73 -9.33
CA ASP A 516 34.13 35.73 -9.54
C ASP A 516 33.39 34.52 -8.93
N ARG A 517 34.05 33.39 -8.67
CA ARG A 517 33.39 32.22 -8.02
C ARG A 517 33.34 32.35 -6.49
N TYR A 518 34.34 33.02 -5.89
CA TYR A 518 34.43 33.17 -4.42
C TYR A 518 34.01 34.57 -3.92
N MET A 519 33.88 35.58 -4.78
CA MET A 519 33.26 36.88 -4.43
C MET A 519 31.75 36.76 -4.13
N ALA A 520 31.05 35.74 -4.64
CA ALA A 520 29.67 35.48 -4.22
C ALA A 520 29.56 35.13 -2.71
N LEU A 521 30.67 34.77 -2.05
CA LEU A 521 30.75 34.46 -0.62
C LEU A 521 31.16 35.66 0.26
N SER A 522 31.37 36.85 -0.33
CA SER A 522 31.65 38.08 0.41
C SER A 522 30.39 38.93 0.66
N VAL A 523 29.28 38.68 -0.04
CA VAL A 523 28.08 39.54 -0.04
C VAL A 523 26.84 38.92 0.66
N ILE A 524 26.96 37.76 1.34
CA ILE A 524 25.83 37.13 2.09
C ILE A 524 26.20 36.65 3.51
#